data_AF-A0A2M8FEP5-F1
#
_entry.id   AF-A0A2M8FEP5-F1
#
_cell.length_a   1.000
_cell.length_b   1.000
_cell.length_c   1.000
_cell.angle_alpha   90.00
_cell.angle_beta   90.00
_cell.angle_gamma   90.00
#
_symmetry.space_group_name_H-M   'P 1'
#
loop_
_entity.id
_entity.type
_entity.pdbx_description
1 polymer ?
#
loop_
_entity_poly.entity_id
_entity_poly.type
_entity_poly.pdbx_seq_one_letter_code
_entity_poly.pdbx_strand_id
1 'polypeptide(L)'
;MVYPNSKNNKSGFSLVEVIIVSAIITLFFGELFGGLHYTLALITDSKARLTALSVANDAMEYIHSLSYDAVGTVAGIPSGLIPQVATSTLNGIEFEKRVLIEYVDAPADGLGAADSNSITTDYKNAKVTVSWTRNGKTNQIFLVSTITPRSIESDVGGGTLKVKVFDSVAEPLPGASVQVVNNTLLPNIDITRTTDASGIALFSGAPAGADYEIFVTASGYSSEQTYMATTALPNPTSRPVAVLEADVSTMNFFI
;
A
#
# COMPACT_ATOMS: atom_id res chain seq x y z
N MET A 1 -3.87 11.37 99.35
CA MET A 1 -3.71 10.99 97.93
C MET A 1 -4.17 12.18 97.10
N VAL A 2 -3.25 13.03 96.64
CA VAL A 2 -3.54 14.28 95.95
C VAL A 2 -3.13 14.09 94.49
N TYR A 3 -4.09 14.11 93.57
CA TYR A 3 -3.80 14.10 92.14
C TYR A 3 -3.31 15.50 91.72
N PRO A 4 -2.17 15.63 91.03
CA PRO A 4 -1.76 16.92 90.50
C PRO A 4 -2.68 17.30 89.33
N ASN A 5 -3.35 18.45 89.46
CA ASN A 5 -4.14 19.03 88.40
C ASN A 5 -3.19 19.64 87.35
N SER A 6 -2.85 18.90 86.29
CA SER A 6 -2.02 19.45 85.21
C SER A 6 -2.83 20.51 84.46
N LYS A 7 -2.52 21.80 84.70
CA LYS A 7 -3.02 22.87 83.85
C LYS A 7 -2.41 22.70 82.46
N ASN A 8 -3.19 22.14 81.55
CA ASN A 8 -2.86 22.09 80.13
C ASN A 8 -2.84 23.53 79.59
N ASN A 9 -1.67 24.13 79.49
CA ASN A 9 -1.49 25.37 78.74
C ASN A 9 -1.75 25.05 77.27
N LYS A 10 -2.97 25.33 76.80
CA LYS A 10 -3.26 25.35 75.37
C LYS A 10 -2.62 26.61 74.79
N SER A 11 -1.38 26.49 74.35
CA SER A 11 -0.73 27.51 73.53
C SER A 11 -1.46 27.59 72.17
N GLY A 12 -2.06 28.73 71.87
CA GLY A 12 -2.58 29.01 70.53
C GLY A 12 -1.45 29.22 69.52
N PHE A 13 -1.77 29.13 68.23
CA PHE A 13 -0.82 29.41 67.16
C PHE A 13 -0.53 30.91 67.05
N SER A 14 0.73 31.25 66.78
CA SER A 14 1.11 32.61 66.40
C SER A 14 0.60 32.93 64.99
N LEU A 15 0.22 34.18 64.73
CA LEU A 15 -0.16 34.64 63.39
C LEU A 15 0.93 34.34 62.35
N VAL A 16 2.21 34.50 62.74
CA VAL A 16 3.36 34.21 61.87
C VAL A 16 3.44 32.73 61.52
N GLU A 17 3.13 31.85 62.48
CA GLU A 17 3.15 30.39 62.28
C GLU A 17 2.06 29.96 61.31
N VAL A 18 0.85 30.52 61.44
CA VAL A 18 -0.26 30.25 60.51
C VAL A 18 0.08 30.71 59.09
N ILE A 19 0.74 31.87 58.93
CA ILE A 19 1.15 32.38 57.61
C ILE A 19 2.21 31.46 56.99
N ILE A 20 3.23 31.07 57.74
CA ILE A 20 4.29 30.19 57.23
C ILE A 20 3.72 28.82 56.85
N VAL A 21 2.92 28.21 57.73
CA VAL A 21 2.32 26.89 57.49
C VAL A 21 1.38 26.94 56.29
N SER A 22 0.53 27.97 56.18
CA SER A 22 -0.37 28.12 55.03
C SER A 22 0.39 28.36 53.72
N ALA A 23 1.49 29.12 53.73
CA ALA A 23 2.33 29.31 52.55
C ALA A 23 2.97 27.98 52.09
N ILE A 24 3.54 27.20 53.01
CA ILE A 24 4.16 25.90 52.70
C ILE A 24 3.12 24.91 52.17
N ILE A 25 1.95 24.84 52.82
CA ILE A 25 0.83 23.98 52.38
C ILE A 25 0.37 24.38 50.98
N THR A 26 0.22 25.68 50.70
CA THR A 26 -0.22 26.15 49.39
C THR A 26 0.79 25.82 48.29
N LEU A 27 2.09 25.97 48.56
CA LEU A 27 3.14 25.57 47.63
C LEU A 27 3.08 24.06 47.34
N PHE A 28 3.05 23.24 48.40
CA PHE A 28 3.00 21.79 48.27
C PHE A 28 1.77 21.29 47.51
N PHE A 29 0.57 21.74 47.90
CA PHE A 29 -0.66 21.33 47.22
C PHE A 29 -0.79 21.94 45.83
N GLY A 30 -0.26 23.14 45.60
CA GLY A 30 -0.21 23.77 44.27
C GLY A 30 0.62 22.96 43.29
N GLU A 31 1.81 22.53 43.70
CA GLU A 31 2.68 21.66 42.90
C GLU A 31 2.05 20.28 42.66
N LEU A 32 1.48 19.66 43.70
CA LEU A 32 0.81 18.38 43.60
C LEU A 32 -0.38 18.44 42.61
N PHE A 33 -1.22 19.46 42.73
CA PHE A 33 -2.38 19.65 41.86
C PHE A 33 -1.97 19.96 40.42
N GLY A 34 -0.98 20.83 40.23
CA GLY A 34 -0.42 21.16 38.91
C GLY A 34 0.17 19.93 38.22
N GLY A 35 0.93 19.11 38.95
CA GLY A 35 1.51 17.87 38.44
C GLY A 35 0.45 16.84 38.02
N LEU A 36 -0.62 16.71 38.81
CA LEU A 36 -1.72 15.77 38.54
C LEU A 36 -2.52 16.22 37.31
N HIS A 37 -2.79 17.52 37.18
CA HIS A 37 -3.40 18.10 35.98
C HIS A 37 -2.57 17.87 34.72
N TYR A 38 -1.26 18.11 34.79
CA TYR A 38 -0.35 17.91 33.66
C TYR A 38 -0.31 16.43 33.23
N THR A 39 -0.22 15.53 34.21
CA THR A 39 -0.18 14.07 33.95
C THR A 39 -1.46 13.59 33.28
N LEU A 40 -2.63 14.03 33.74
CA LEU A 40 -3.91 13.70 33.11
C LEU A 40 -3.98 14.23 31.67
N ALA A 41 -3.56 15.47 31.44
CA ALA A 41 -3.51 16.04 30.10
C ALA A 41 -2.62 15.20 29.17
N LEU A 42 -1.41 14.83 29.63
CA LEU A 42 -0.48 14.00 28.88
C LEU A 42 -1.02 12.60 28.56
N ILE A 43 -1.67 11.94 29.53
CA ILE A 43 -2.31 10.63 29.33
C ILE A 43 -3.38 10.75 28.25
N THR A 44 -4.20 11.78 28.34
CA THR A 44 -5.29 11.94 27.38
C THR A 44 -4.78 12.24 25.98
N ASP A 45 -3.73 13.05 25.83
CA ASP A 45 -3.09 13.35 24.55
C ASP A 45 -2.47 12.08 23.93
N SER A 46 -1.74 11.31 24.75
CA SER A 46 -1.19 10.02 24.35
C SER A 46 -2.29 9.05 23.87
N LYS A 47 -3.43 9.00 24.57
CA LYS A 47 -4.58 8.19 24.15
C LYS A 47 -5.15 8.64 22.81
N ALA A 48 -5.25 9.95 22.56
CA ALA A 48 -5.71 10.47 21.28
C ALA A 48 -4.75 10.10 20.14
N ARG A 49 -3.42 10.20 20.37
CA ARG A 49 -2.40 9.82 19.40
C ARG A 49 -2.41 8.33 19.08
N LEU A 50 -2.56 7.46 20.09
CA LEU A 50 -2.69 6.01 19.88
C LEU A 50 -3.98 5.65 19.12
N THR A 51 -5.08 6.36 19.41
CA THR A 51 -6.34 6.18 18.68
C THR A 51 -6.19 6.62 17.22
N ALA A 52 -5.53 7.77 16.97
CA ALA A 52 -5.22 8.22 15.62
C ALA A 52 -4.36 7.21 14.86
N LEU A 53 -3.39 6.57 15.53
CA LEU A 53 -2.55 5.52 14.93
C LEU A 53 -3.37 4.31 14.53
N SER A 54 -4.33 3.89 15.35
CA SER A 54 -5.28 2.83 14.98
C SER A 54 -6.06 3.21 13.71
N VAL A 55 -6.62 4.42 13.66
CA VAL A 55 -7.35 4.93 12.48
C VAL A 55 -6.47 4.98 11.24
N ALA A 56 -5.20 5.36 11.39
CA ALA A 56 -4.23 5.40 10.30
C ALA A 56 -3.87 3.99 9.80
N ASN A 57 -3.66 3.05 10.73
CA ASN A 57 -3.40 1.65 10.40
C ASN A 57 -4.60 1.02 9.68
N ASP A 58 -5.82 1.20 10.19
CA ASP A 58 -7.04 0.68 9.54
C ASP A 58 -7.16 1.19 8.10
N ALA A 59 -6.84 2.47 7.87
CA ALA A 59 -6.82 3.05 6.52
C ALA A 59 -5.70 2.47 5.65
N MET A 60 -4.52 2.20 6.22
CA MET A 60 -3.40 1.60 5.49
C MET A 60 -3.67 0.13 5.14
N GLU A 61 -4.23 -0.64 6.06
CA GLU A 61 -4.65 -2.03 5.82
C GLU A 61 -5.73 -2.11 4.73
N TYR A 62 -6.68 -1.16 4.73
CA TYR A 62 -7.62 -1.06 3.63
C TYR A 62 -6.91 -0.83 2.29
N ILE A 63 -5.94 0.08 2.22
CA ILE A 63 -5.13 0.31 1.01
C ILE A 63 -4.39 -0.97 0.59
N HIS A 64 -3.80 -1.71 1.54
CA HIS A 64 -3.10 -2.98 1.27
C HIS A 64 -4.02 -4.12 0.84
N SER A 65 -5.31 -4.05 1.18
CA SER A 65 -6.29 -5.04 0.75
C SER A 65 -6.72 -4.89 -0.72
N LEU A 66 -6.45 -3.74 -1.34
CA LEU A 66 -6.82 -3.44 -2.72
C LEU A 66 -5.85 -4.06 -3.73
N SER A 67 -6.33 -4.34 -4.93
CA SER A 67 -5.46 -4.63 -6.08
C SER A 67 -4.65 -3.37 -6.45
N TYR A 68 -3.49 -3.57 -7.09
CA TYR A 68 -2.61 -2.47 -7.48
C TYR A 68 -3.36 -1.37 -8.25
N ASP A 69 -4.25 -1.73 -9.16
CA ASP A 69 -5.02 -0.78 -9.98
C ASP A 69 -6.08 -0.02 -9.19
N ALA A 70 -6.69 -0.66 -8.19
CA ALA A 70 -7.67 -0.04 -7.33
C ALA A 70 -7.05 0.96 -6.34
N VAL A 71 -5.73 0.86 -6.09
CA VAL A 71 -4.99 1.84 -5.28
C VAL A 71 -4.82 3.13 -6.06
N GLY A 72 -5.72 4.06 -5.78
CA GLY A 72 -5.76 5.42 -6.29
C GLY A 72 -6.87 6.19 -5.59
N THR A 73 -6.86 7.51 -5.72
CA THR A 73 -7.91 8.33 -5.10
C THR A 73 -9.07 8.60 -6.05
N VAL A 74 -10.27 8.79 -5.50
CA VAL A 74 -11.45 9.18 -6.28
C VAL A 74 -11.16 10.50 -6.97
N ALA A 75 -11.30 10.52 -8.31
CA ALA A 75 -10.95 11.66 -9.17
C ALA A 75 -9.49 12.14 -9.05
N GLY A 76 -8.59 11.30 -8.54
CA GLY A 76 -7.16 11.58 -8.45
C GLY A 76 -6.34 10.94 -9.58
N ILE A 77 -5.03 11.08 -9.45
CA ILE A 77 -4.02 10.48 -10.33
C ILE A 77 -2.95 9.84 -9.43
N PRO A 78 -2.87 8.50 -9.32
CA PRO A 78 -3.73 7.51 -9.95
C PRO A 78 -5.19 7.59 -9.48
N SER A 79 -6.12 7.31 -10.41
CA SER A 79 -7.54 7.18 -10.10
C SER A 79 -7.81 5.85 -9.39
N GLY A 80 -8.67 5.85 -8.39
CA GLY A 80 -9.07 4.61 -7.71
C GLY A 80 -10.25 4.81 -6.78
N LEU A 81 -10.39 3.89 -5.81
CA LEU A 81 -11.56 3.79 -4.95
C LEU A 81 -11.45 4.63 -3.66
N ILE A 82 -10.27 5.16 -3.35
CA ILE A 82 -10.00 5.74 -2.03
C ILE A 82 -10.44 7.20 -1.99
N PRO A 83 -11.32 7.64 -1.07
CA PRO A 83 -11.60 9.05 -0.90
C PRO A 83 -10.34 9.83 -0.51
N GLN A 84 -10.07 10.97 -1.15
CA GLN A 84 -8.91 11.81 -0.82
C GLN A 84 -9.02 12.39 0.60
N VAL A 85 -10.24 12.67 1.06
CA VAL A 85 -10.55 13.12 2.42
C VAL A 85 -11.75 12.34 2.94
N ALA A 86 -11.68 11.88 4.20
CA ALA A 86 -12.80 11.24 4.89
C ALA A 86 -12.73 11.51 6.39
N THR A 87 -13.87 11.61 7.06
CA THR A 87 -13.92 11.71 8.52
C THR A 87 -14.24 10.36 9.16
N SER A 88 -13.79 10.17 10.40
CA SER A 88 -14.11 8.99 11.20
C SER A 88 -14.09 9.34 12.68
N THR A 89 -14.96 8.72 13.46
CA THR A 89 -15.01 8.95 14.90
C THR A 89 -14.61 7.68 15.64
N LEU A 90 -13.61 7.78 16.51
CA LEU A 90 -13.16 6.65 17.34
C LEU A 90 -12.88 7.14 18.76
N ASN A 91 -13.38 6.42 19.77
CA ASN A 91 -13.29 6.80 21.18
C ASN A 91 -13.81 8.21 21.50
N GLY A 92 -14.83 8.68 20.76
CA GLY A 92 -15.42 10.01 20.91
C GLY A 92 -14.56 11.17 20.38
N ILE A 93 -13.48 10.87 19.64
CA ILE A 93 -12.65 11.85 18.95
C ILE A 93 -12.96 11.75 17.46
N GLU A 94 -13.26 12.90 16.83
CA GLU A 94 -13.38 13.01 15.39
C GLU A 94 -11.98 13.18 14.76
N PHE A 95 -11.73 12.38 13.74
CA PHE A 95 -10.50 12.37 12.96
C PHE A 95 -10.82 12.69 11.50
N GLU A 96 -10.01 13.55 10.89
CA GLU A 96 -9.97 13.72 9.44
C GLU A 96 -8.80 12.91 8.88
N LYS A 97 -9.11 12.02 7.95
CA LYS A 97 -8.15 11.24 7.17
C LYS A 97 -7.96 11.91 5.82
N ARG A 98 -6.71 12.14 5.43
CA ARG A 98 -6.33 12.58 4.10
C ARG A 98 -5.39 11.55 3.48
N VAL A 99 -5.72 11.07 2.28
CA VAL A 99 -4.93 10.10 1.53
C VAL A 99 -4.32 10.75 0.30
N LEU A 100 -3.02 10.56 0.12
CA LEU A 100 -2.28 10.92 -1.09
C LEU A 100 -1.68 9.64 -1.67
N ILE A 101 -1.97 9.36 -2.94
CA ILE A 101 -1.36 8.27 -3.71
C ILE A 101 -0.64 8.92 -4.88
N GLU A 102 0.61 8.53 -5.12
CA GLU A 102 1.44 9.05 -6.22
C GLU A 102 2.20 7.92 -6.89
N TYR A 103 2.33 7.96 -8.21
CA TYR A 103 3.26 7.12 -8.95
C TYR A 103 4.70 7.53 -8.69
N VAL A 104 5.62 6.58 -8.74
CA VAL A 104 7.05 6.80 -8.52
C VAL A 104 7.85 6.12 -9.60
N ASP A 105 8.82 6.87 -10.13
CA ASP A 105 9.87 6.45 -11.06
C ASP A 105 11.11 6.03 -10.24
N ALA A 106 11.60 4.81 -10.46
CA ALA A 106 12.58 4.11 -9.65
C ALA A 106 13.89 3.96 -10.42
N PRO A 107 15.07 4.24 -9.83
CA PRO A 107 16.34 4.20 -10.56
C PRO A 107 16.83 2.83 -11.07
N ALA A 108 16.05 1.76 -10.91
CA ALA A 108 16.52 0.38 -11.07
C ALA A 108 16.75 -0.01 -12.53
N ASP A 109 15.90 0.48 -13.44
CA ASP A 109 15.89 0.26 -14.88
C ASP A 109 16.09 1.55 -15.69
N GLY A 110 16.17 2.69 -15.01
CA GLY A 110 16.53 3.98 -15.56
C GLY A 110 15.72 5.05 -14.87
N LEU A 111 15.59 6.23 -15.48
CA LEU A 111 14.66 7.27 -15.02
C LEU A 111 14.19 8.05 -16.25
N GLY A 112 12.92 8.44 -16.25
CA GLY A 112 12.33 9.24 -17.33
C GLY A 112 12.59 8.66 -18.72
N ALA A 113 13.21 9.45 -19.60
CA ALA A 113 13.49 9.03 -20.97
C ALA A 113 14.67 8.04 -21.11
N ALA A 114 15.46 7.86 -20.06
CA ALA A 114 16.55 6.89 -20.02
C ALA A 114 16.11 5.54 -19.45
N ASP A 115 14.82 5.38 -19.19
CA ASP A 115 14.24 4.15 -18.71
C ASP A 115 14.31 3.01 -19.76
N SER A 116 14.71 1.82 -19.31
CA SER A 116 14.99 0.67 -20.19
C SER A 116 13.73 0.08 -20.83
N ASN A 117 12.56 0.24 -20.21
CA ASN A 117 11.28 -0.25 -20.71
C ASN A 117 10.31 0.89 -21.10
N SER A 118 10.71 2.15 -20.86
CA SER A 118 9.97 3.39 -21.09
C SER A 118 8.70 3.54 -20.23
N ILE A 119 8.64 2.87 -19.09
CA ILE A 119 7.59 2.94 -18.07
C ILE A 119 8.20 3.68 -16.88
N THR A 120 7.63 4.83 -16.51
CA THR A 120 8.17 5.66 -15.40
C THR A 120 7.29 5.57 -14.14
N THR A 121 6.43 4.55 -14.04
CA THR A 121 5.46 4.38 -12.95
C THR A 121 5.61 3.03 -12.24
N ASP A 122 6.82 2.74 -11.78
CA ASP A 122 7.22 1.43 -11.25
C ASP A 122 6.40 0.99 -10.04
N TYR A 123 6.07 1.95 -9.17
CA TYR A 123 5.23 1.68 -8.01
C TYR A 123 4.43 2.91 -7.58
N LYS A 124 3.53 2.70 -6.60
CA LYS A 124 2.75 3.77 -5.97
C LYS A 124 3.21 3.99 -4.53
N ASN A 125 3.35 5.24 -4.12
CA ASN A 125 3.48 5.60 -2.71
C ASN A 125 2.13 6.03 -2.16
N ALA A 126 1.73 5.42 -1.06
CA ALA A 126 0.51 5.74 -0.33
C ALA A 126 0.85 6.45 0.98
N LYS A 127 0.38 7.68 1.15
CA LYS A 127 0.50 8.46 2.38
C LYS A 127 -0.86 8.72 2.99
N VAL A 128 -1.09 8.19 4.18
CA VAL A 128 -2.28 8.46 4.99
C VAL A 128 -1.90 9.44 6.08
N THR A 129 -2.56 10.60 6.11
CA THR A 129 -2.45 11.60 7.18
C THR A 129 -3.73 11.57 8.00
N VAL A 130 -3.62 11.45 9.32
CA VAL A 130 -4.77 11.51 10.23
C VAL A 130 -4.59 12.72 11.14
N SER A 131 -5.57 13.61 11.14
CA SER A 131 -5.57 14.82 11.95
C SER A 131 -6.77 14.87 12.90
N TRP A 132 -6.58 15.51 14.06
CA TRP A 132 -7.64 15.73 15.04
C TRP A 132 -7.40 17.04 15.78
N THR A 133 -8.48 17.65 16.26
CA THR A 133 -8.39 18.89 17.04
C THR A 133 -8.60 18.61 18.52
N ARG A 134 -7.70 19.13 19.36
CA ARG A 134 -7.81 19.05 20.82
C ARG A 134 -7.33 20.34 21.45
N ASN A 135 -8.10 20.89 22.38
CA ASN A 135 -7.78 22.15 23.09
C ASN A 135 -7.44 23.30 22.12
N GLY A 136 -8.17 23.39 21.00
CA GLY A 136 -7.94 24.40 19.95
C GLY A 136 -6.67 24.20 19.12
N LYS A 137 -5.94 23.09 19.30
CA LYS A 137 -4.76 22.72 18.50
C LYS A 137 -5.06 21.54 17.60
N THR A 138 -4.71 21.65 16.33
CA THR A 138 -4.73 20.53 15.39
C THR A 138 -3.45 19.72 15.55
N ASN A 139 -3.62 18.43 15.79
CA ASN A 139 -2.54 17.44 15.86
C ASN A 139 -2.68 16.50 14.67
N GLN A 140 -1.57 15.90 14.25
CA GLN A 140 -1.58 14.94 13.15
C GLN A 140 -0.51 13.87 13.30
N ILE A 141 -0.76 12.73 12.67
CA ILE A 141 0.24 11.71 12.36
C ILE A 141 0.13 11.34 10.89
N PHE A 142 1.14 10.67 10.36
CA PHE A 142 1.07 10.08 9.03
C PHE A 142 1.73 8.71 8.99
N LEU A 143 1.25 7.86 8.09
CA LEU A 143 1.87 6.62 7.67
C LEU A 143 2.18 6.71 6.17
N VAL A 144 3.28 6.10 5.76
CA VAL A 144 3.65 5.96 4.35
C VAL A 144 3.90 4.49 4.07
N SER A 145 3.41 4.02 2.93
CA SER A 145 3.68 2.67 2.44
C SER A 145 3.93 2.70 0.94
N THR A 146 4.73 1.76 0.47
CA THR A 146 5.00 1.54 -0.94
C THR A 146 4.16 0.35 -1.41
N ILE A 147 3.48 0.54 -2.54
CA ILE A 147 2.59 -0.43 -3.16
C ILE A 147 3.21 -0.79 -4.51
N THR A 148 3.68 -2.02 -4.64
CA THR A 148 4.26 -2.54 -5.89
C THR A 148 3.21 -3.37 -6.64
N PRO A 149 3.23 -3.39 -7.98
CA PRO A 149 2.50 -4.41 -8.72
C PRO A 149 3.01 -5.80 -8.30
N ARG A 150 2.13 -6.82 -8.28
CA ARG A 150 2.57 -8.20 -7.96
C ARG A 150 3.17 -8.93 -9.17
N SER A 151 2.91 -8.43 -10.38
CA SER A 151 3.51 -8.92 -11.62
C SER A 151 4.72 -8.06 -12.02
N ILE A 152 5.32 -8.36 -13.17
CA ILE A 152 6.30 -7.47 -13.83
C ILE A 152 5.64 -6.12 -14.11
N GLU A 153 6.42 -5.05 -13.94
CA GLU A 153 6.02 -3.64 -14.08
C GLU A 153 5.07 -3.41 -15.26
N SER A 154 3.91 -2.83 -14.97
CA SER A 154 3.00 -2.30 -15.98
C SER A 154 2.19 -1.12 -15.44
N ASP A 155 2.05 -0.09 -16.27
CA ASP A 155 1.17 1.08 -16.00
C ASP A 155 -0.32 0.71 -15.92
N VAL A 156 -0.65 -0.48 -16.41
CA VAL A 156 -2.01 -1.02 -16.55
C VAL A 156 -2.07 -2.33 -15.78
N GLY A 157 -3.16 -2.55 -15.07
CA GLY A 157 -3.47 -3.80 -14.40
C GLY A 157 -3.39 -5.06 -15.24
N GLY A 158 -3.59 -6.20 -14.57
CA GLY A 158 -3.57 -7.52 -15.20
C GLY A 158 -2.37 -8.36 -14.80
N GLY A 159 -2.10 -9.39 -15.57
CA GLY A 159 -0.95 -10.29 -15.39
C GLY A 159 0.12 -10.07 -16.45
N THR A 160 1.14 -10.91 -16.42
CA THR A 160 2.19 -10.95 -17.44
C THR A 160 2.15 -12.30 -18.14
N LEU A 161 2.04 -12.27 -19.46
CA LEU A 161 2.31 -13.45 -20.28
C LEU A 161 3.78 -13.44 -20.70
N LYS A 162 4.53 -14.46 -20.27
CA LYS A 162 5.93 -14.68 -20.61
C LYS A 162 6.05 -15.82 -21.61
N VAL A 163 6.46 -15.51 -22.83
CA VAL A 163 6.71 -16.51 -23.87
C VAL A 163 8.20 -16.69 -24.03
N LYS A 164 8.68 -17.93 -23.87
CA LYS A 164 10.07 -18.31 -24.13
C LYS A 164 10.12 -19.11 -25.42
N VAL A 165 11.05 -18.75 -26.29
CA VAL A 165 11.27 -19.42 -27.56
C VAL A 165 12.69 -19.95 -27.58
N PHE A 166 12.81 -21.23 -27.90
CA PHE A 166 14.06 -21.95 -28.03
C PHE A 166 14.18 -22.55 -29.43
N ASP A 167 15.40 -22.79 -29.86
CA ASP A 167 15.66 -23.56 -31.07
C ASP A 167 15.67 -25.08 -30.79
N SER A 168 15.91 -25.86 -31.84
CA SER A 168 16.01 -27.33 -31.77
C SER A 168 17.09 -27.90 -30.83
N VAL A 169 18.06 -27.09 -30.38
CA VAL A 169 19.09 -27.49 -29.41
C VAL A 169 18.87 -26.88 -28.02
N ALA A 170 17.68 -26.32 -27.79
CA ALA A 170 17.25 -25.67 -26.54
C ALA A 170 18.03 -24.40 -26.18
N GLU A 171 18.69 -23.76 -27.16
CA GLU A 171 19.26 -22.44 -26.97
C GLU A 171 18.16 -21.37 -27.12
N PRO A 172 18.20 -20.28 -26.34
CA PRO A 172 17.25 -19.18 -26.51
C PRO A 172 17.31 -18.63 -27.92
N LEU A 173 16.16 -18.33 -28.52
CA LEU A 173 16.07 -17.81 -29.89
C LEU A 173 15.66 -16.33 -29.89
N PRO A 174 16.60 -15.38 -30.04
CA PRO A 174 16.30 -13.96 -30.18
C PRO A 174 15.66 -13.63 -31.52
N GLY A 175 14.79 -12.62 -31.55
CA GLY A 175 14.16 -12.13 -32.78
C GLY A 175 13.01 -13.00 -33.33
N ALA A 176 12.58 -14.04 -32.61
CA ALA A 176 11.38 -14.79 -32.96
C ALA A 176 10.14 -13.92 -32.77
N SER A 177 9.22 -13.95 -33.73
CA SER A 177 7.96 -13.23 -33.70
C SER A 177 6.92 -14.02 -32.89
N VAL A 178 6.41 -13.40 -31.83
CA VAL A 178 5.38 -13.96 -30.96
C VAL A 178 4.13 -13.09 -31.07
N GLN A 179 3.09 -13.61 -31.70
CA GLN A 179 1.76 -13.00 -31.73
C GLN A 179 0.89 -13.62 -30.65
N VAL A 180 0.20 -12.77 -29.90
CA VAL A 180 -0.74 -13.14 -28.84
C VAL A 180 -2.11 -12.61 -29.20
N VAL A 181 -3.09 -13.51 -29.24
CA VAL A 181 -4.49 -13.20 -29.59
C VAL A 181 -5.40 -13.63 -28.44
N ASN A 182 -6.38 -12.78 -28.10
CA ASN A 182 -7.49 -13.15 -27.25
C ASN A 182 -8.78 -12.54 -27.80
N ASN A 183 -9.66 -13.41 -28.31
CA ASN A 183 -10.92 -13.00 -28.92
C ASN A 183 -12.13 -13.08 -27.97
N THR A 184 -11.92 -13.52 -26.72
CA THR A 184 -12.98 -13.66 -25.72
C THR A 184 -13.09 -12.45 -24.79
N LEU A 185 -12.00 -11.68 -24.67
CA LEU A 185 -11.95 -10.43 -23.93
C LEU A 185 -12.46 -9.23 -24.74
N LEU A 186 -12.92 -8.20 -24.01
CA LEU A 186 -13.34 -6.91 -24.58
C LEU A 186 -12.56 -5.76 -23.91
N PRO A 187 -11.80 -4.96 -24.67
CA PRO A 187 -11.55 -5.10 -26.11
C PRO A 187 -10.75 -6.37 -26.44
N ASN A 188 -10.94 -6.90 -27.65
CA ASN A 188 -10.14 -8.01 -28.17
C ASN A 188 -8.66 -7.64 -28.19
N ILE A 189 -7.80 -8.65 -28.00
CA ILE A 189 -6.35 -8.49 -27.97
C ILE A 189 -5.76 -9.15 -29.21
N ASP A 190 -4.93 -8.41 -29.94
CA ASP A 190 -4.05 -8.92 -30.99
C ASP A 190 -2.78 -8.07 -30.99
N ILE A 191 -1.70 -8.63 -30.47
CA ILE A 191 -0.43 -7.94 -30.30
C ILE A 191 0.73 -8.86 -30.67
N THR A 192 1.76 -8.30 -31.29
CA THR A 192 2.97 -9.04 -31.62
C THR A 192 4.19 -8.38 -30.98
N ARG A 193 5.07 -9.19 -30.40
CA ARG A 193 6.39 -8.78 -29.91
C ARG A 193 7.44 -9.75 -30.42
N THR A 194 8.68 -9.27 -30.51
CA THR A 194 9.85 -10.10 -30.82
C THR A 194 10.56 -10.51 -29.54
N THR A 195 11.14 -11.71 -29.52
CA THR A 195 11.94 -12.17 -28.39
C THR A 195 13.25 -11.38 -28.25
N ASP A 196 13.67 -11.15 -27.01
CA ASP A 196 14.92 -10.51 -26.65
C ASP A 196 16.15 -11.46 -26.77
N ALA A 197 17.33 -10.99 -26.36
CA ALA A 197 18.57 -11.77 -26.37
C ALA A 197 18.52 -13.05 -25.51
N SER A 198 17.57 -13.14 -24.58
CA SER A 198 17.32 -14.32 -23.75
C SER A 198 16.19 -15.21 -24.30
N GLY A 199 15.75 -14.99 -25.56
CA GLY A 199 14.68 -15.74 -26.20
C GLY A 199 13.30 -15.47 -25.59
N ILE A 200 13.10 -14.34 -24.92
CA ILE A 200 11.88 -14.03 -24.17
C ILE A 200 11.09 -12.92 -24.84
N ALA A 201 9.79 -13.14 -25.04
CA ALA A 201 8.82 -12.09 -25.32
C ALA A 201 7.89 -11.93 -24.09
N LEU A 202 7.91 -10.75 -23.48
CA LEU A 202 7.06 -10.39 -22.33
C LEU A 202 5.87 -9.55 -22.79
N PHE A 203 4.68 -9.86 -22.29
CA PHE A 203 3.45 -9.10 -22.48
C PHE A 203 2.89 -8.73 -21.10
N SER A 204 3.42 -7.66 -20.52
CA SER A 204 2.97 -7.10 -19.23
C SER A 204 1.64 -6.36 -19.37
N GLY A 205 0.84 -6.33 -18.31
CA GLY A 205 -0.47 -5.68 -18.33
C GLY A 205 -1.52 -6.40 -19.18
N ALA A 206 -1.33 -7.71 -19.44
CA ALA A 206 -2.33 -8.52 -20.13
C ALA A 206 -3.56 -8.69 -19.21
N PRO A 207 -4.78 -8.30 -19.65
CA PRO A 207 -5.98 -8.43 -18.83
C PRO A 207 -6.19 -9.87 -18.36
N ALA A 208 -6.73 -10.06 -17.16
CA ALA A 208 -7.02 -11.41 -16.70
C ALA A 208 -8.07 -12.07 -17.60
N GLY A 209 -7.75 -13.26 -18.09
CA GLY A 209 -8.56 -13.96 -19.07
C GLY A 209 -8.02 -15.35 -19.34
N ALA A 210 -8.93 -16.26 -19.65
CA ALA A 210 -8.58 -17.52 -20.29
C ALA A 210 -8.29 -17.28 -21.77
N ASP A 211 -7.86 -18.32 -22.47
CA ASP A 211 -7.96 -18.37 -23.94
C ASP A 211 -6.98 -17.46 -24.71
N TYR A 212 -5.81 -17.16 -24.14
CA TYR A 212 -4.73 -16.53 -24.90
C TYR A 212 -4.09 -17.53 -25.87
N GLU A 213 -4.33 -17.31 -27.15
CA GLU A 213 -3.69 -18.02 -28.25
C GLU A 213 -2.34 -17.39 -28.58
N ILE A 214 -1.33 -18.21 -28.82
CA ILE A 214 0.04 -17.78 -29.08
C ILE A 214 0.49 -18.40 -30.39
N PHE A 215 1.06 -17.58 -31.26
CA PHE A 215 1.63 -18.00 -32.54
C PHE A 215 3.09 -17.56 -32.58
N VAL A 216 3.99 -18.52 -32.76
CA VAL A 216 5.44 -18.30 -32.76
C VAL A 216 6.02 -18.66 -34.12
N THR A 217 6.76 -17.72 -34.69
CA THR A 217 7.42 -17.90 -36.00
C THR A 217 8.79 -17.22 -36.01
N ALA A 218 9.75 -17.79 -36.75
CA ALA A 218 11.01 -17.13 -37.07
C ALA A 218 11.48 -17.52 -38.47
N SER A 219 12.17 -16.63 -39.17
CA SER A 219 12.66 -16.91 -40.53
C SER A 219 13.72 -18.01 -40.49
N GLY A 220 13.53 -19.07 -41.28
CA GLY A 220 14.44 -20.22 -41.32
C GLY A 220 14.19 -21.27 -40.23
N TYR A 221 13.18 -21.07 -39.37
CA TYR A 221 12.74 -21.99 -38.34
C TYR A 221 11.35 -22.53 -38.65
N SER A 222 10.91 -23.53 -37.88
CA SER A 222 9.53 -23.99 -37.93
C SER A 222 8.60 -22.98 -37.22
N SER A 223 7.31 -23.32 -37.13
CA SER A 223 6.32 -22.49 -36.44
C SER A 223 5.57 -23.34 -35.43
N GLU A 224 5.24 -22.76 -34.29
CA GLU A 224 4.46 -23.42 -33.26
C GLU A 224 3.34 -22.50 -32.77
N GLN A 225 2.21 -23.07 -32.35
CA GLN A 225 1.09 -22.31 -31.84
C GLN A 225 0.29 -23.10 -30.80
N THR A 226 -0.50 -22.39 -30.00
CA THR A 226 -1.56 -23.02 -29.21
C THR A 226 -2.83 -23.18 -30.05
N TYR A 227 -3.66 -24.16 -29.68
CA TYR A 227 -4.89 -24.48 -30.40
C TYR A 227 -6.07 -24.57 -29.44
N MET A 228 -7.16 -23.86 -29.76
CA MET A 228 -8.44 -24.05 -29.08
C MET A 228 -8.95 -25.49 -29.21
N ALA A 229 -9.62 -25.97 -28.16
CA ALA A 229 -10.31 -27.25 -28.23
C ALA A 229 -11.52 -27.14 -29.17
N THR A 230 -11.64 -28.08 -30.10
CA THR A 230 -12.77 -28.17 -31.04
C THR A 230 -13.40 -29.56 -30.97
N THR A 231 -14.55 -29.76 -31.61
CA THR A 231 -15.15 -31.11 -31.73
C THR A 231 -14.26 -32.10 -32.46
N ALA A 232 -13.43 -31.62 -33.40
CA ALA A 232 -12.45 -32.42 -34.13
C ALA A 232 -11.12 -32.60 -33.38
N LEU A 233 -10.75 -31.64 -32.53
CA LEU A 233 -9.56 -31.69 -31.67
C LEU A 233 -9.92 -31.34 -30.22
N PRO A 234 -10.51 -32.27 -29.45
CA PRO A 234 -11.03 -31.98 -28.12
C PRO A 234 -9.93 -31.79 -27.07
N ASN A 235 -8.73 -32.35 -27.29
CA ASN A 235 -7.60 -32.27 -26.36
C ASN A 235 -6.31 -31.87 -27.11
N PRO A 236 -6.15 -30.59 -27.48
CA PRO A 236 -4.90 -30.10 -28.04
C PRO A 236 -3.73 -30.27 -27.06
N THR A 237 -2.56 -30.62 -27.57
CA THR A 237 -1.34 -30.77 -26.76
C THR A 237 -0.82 -29.43 -26.25
N SER A 238 -0.88 -28.39 -27.08
CA SER A 238 -0.57 -27.01 -26.72
C SER A 238 -1.88 -26.22 -26.66
N ARG A 239 -2.42 -26.08 -25.44
CA ARG A 239 -3.68 -25.35 -25.20
C ARG A 239 -3.40 -23.87 -24.99
N PRO A 240 -4.39 -22.99 -25.25
CA PRO A 240 -4.31 -21.58 -24.89
C PRO A 240 -4.00 -21.41 -23.40
N VAL A 241 -3.29 -20.34 -23.08
CA VAL A 241 -2.87 -20.05 -21.71
C VAL A 241 -3.86 -19.11 -21.04
N ALA A 242 -4.06 -19.27 -19.74
CA ALA A 242 -4.79 -18.30 -18.94
C ALA A 242 -3.80 -17.30 -18.33
N VAL A 243 -4.16 -16.02 -18.30
CA VAL A 243 -3.46 -14.98 -17.54
C VAL A 243 -4.34 -14.61 -16.36
N LEU A 244 -3.77 -14.65 -15.16
CA LEU A 244 -4.43 -14.19 -13.93
C LEU A 244 -3.92 -12.80 -13.57
N GLU A 245 -4.76 -12.01 -12.90
CA GLU A 245 -4.32 -10.70 -12.41
C GLU A 245 -3.12 -10.87 -11.49
N ALA A 246 -2.13 -10.01 -11.69
CA ALA A 246 -0.97 -9.89 -10.83
C ALA A 246 -0.11 -11.17 -10.76
N ASP A 247 -0.23 -12.07 -11.73
CA ASP A 247 0.54 -13.31 -11.86
C ASP A 247 1.37 -13.32 -13.15
N VAL A 248 2.27 -14.30 -13.29
CA VAL A 248 3.09 -14.52 -14.49
C VAL A 248 2.80 -15.89 -15.08
N SER A 249 2.09 -15.92 -16.21
CA SER A 249 1.88 -17.14 -16.98
C SER A 249 3.04 -17.35 -17.95
N THR A 250 3.69 -18.52 -17.89
CA THR A 250 4.83 -18.82 -18.75
C THR A 250 4.51 -19.94 -19.74
N MET A 251 4.81 -19.71 -21.02
CA MET A 251 4.73 -20.70 -22.10
C MET A 251 6.09 -20.85 -22.78
N ASN A 252 6.47 -22.09 -23.11
CA ASN A 252 7.72 -22.41 -23.81
C ASN A 252 7.39 -23.00 -25.18
N PHE A 253 8.11 -22.55 -26.21
CA PHE A 253 7.98 -23.02 -27.58
C PHE A 253 9.35 -23.42 -28.13
N PHE A 254 9.37 -24.44 -28.98
CA PHE A 254 10.58 -24.95 -29.64
C PHE A 254 10.34 -24.95 -31.14
N ILE A 255 11.05 -24.10 -31.88
CA ILE A 255 10.86 -23.94 -33.33
C ILE A 255 12.13 -24.12 -34.15
#